data_AF-A0AAX3Z303-F1
#
_entry.id   AF-A0AAX3Z303-F1
#
_cell.length_a   1.000
_cell.length_b   1.000
_cell.length_c   1.000
_cell.angle_alpha   90.00
_cell.angle_beta   90.00
_cell.angle_gamma   90.00
#
_symmetry.space_group_name_H-M   'P 1'
#
loop_
_entity.id
_entity.type
_entity.pdbx_description
1 polymer ?
#
loop_
_entity_poly.entity_id
_entity_poly.type
_entity_poly.pdbx_seq_one_letter_code
_entity_poly.pdbx_strand_id
1 'polypeptide(L)'
;MKRPAIILICLLLQACSATTKGLGHSLWDSLFGTPGVQLTDDELQNMPYASQYMQLNDGPQLFVVLAFDENGQQKWVTQDQATIVTQHSRIVKTLLGGDNLLEVNNLAEDPLIKPNQIVDGASWTRTMGWTEHKQVRYATARSTFRWDGSDSVKVGSDETQVRVLDEKVTTDQATWHNRFWVDEEGQIRQSLQYLGAGFFPVKTTLIKAAKS
;
A
#
# COMPACT_ATOMS: atom_id res chain seq x y z
N MET A 1 -54.29 36.07 -13.10
CA MET A 1 -53.67 34.80 -13.52
C MET A 1 -52.21 34.84 -13.13
N LYS A 2 -51.87 34.19 -12.01
CA LYS A 2 -50.55 34.20 -11.37
C LYS A 2 -49.84 32.90 -11.75
N ARG A 3 -48.67 32.97 -12.39
CA ARG A 3 -47.59 31.95 -12.42
C ARG A 3 -46.45 32.35 -13.38
N PRO A 4 -45.61 33.35 -13.05
CA PRO A 4 -44.24 33.37 -13.55
C PRO A 4 -43.19 33.17 -12.43
N ALA A 5 -43.60 33.16 -11.16
CA ALA A 5 -42.67 33.11 -10.02
C ALA A 5 -41.99 31.74 -9.79
N ILE A 6 -42.53 30.64 -10.33
CA ILE A 6 -42.02 29.29 -10.07
C ILE A 6 -40.79 28.96 -10.93
N ILE A 7 -40.67 29.53 -12.13
CA ILE A 7 -39.53 29.24 -13.03
C ILE A 7 -38.24 29.92 -12.54
N LEU A 8 -38.36 31.09 -11.88
CA LEU A 8 -37.20 31.84 -11.38
C LEU A 8 -36.58 31.22 -10.11
N ILE A 9 -37.35 30.44 -9.33
CA ILE A 9 -36.87 29.76 -8.12
C ILE A 9 -36.07 28.49 -8.46
N CYS A 10 -36.37 27.81 -9.58
CA CYS A 10 -35.62 26.63 -10.00
C CYS A 10 -34.21 26.95 -10.54
N LEU A 11 -33.99 28.17 -11.04
CA LEU A 11 -32.68 28.60 -11.56
C LEU A 11 -31.67 28.98 -10.46
N LEU A 12 -32.13 29.18 -9.22
CA LEU A 12 -31.26 29.52 -8.08
C LEU A 12 -30.81 28.29 -7.25
N LEU A 13 -31.29 27.09 -7.58
CA LEU A 13 -30.96 25.84 -6.88
C LEU A 13 -29.85 25.01 -7.56
N GLN A 14 -29.22 25.50 -8.64
CA GLN A 14 -28.12 24.80 -9.32
C GLN A 14 -26.74 25.03 -8.67
N ALA A 15 -26.67 25.76 -7.54
CA ALA A 15 -25.43 26.01 -6.82
C ALA A 15 -25.22 25.02 -5.65
N CYS A 16 -25.20 23.72 -5.93
CA CYS A 16 -24.70 22.71 -4.98
C CYS A 16 -24.25 21.46 -5.74
N SER A 17 -23.00 21.49 -6.23
CA SER A 17 -22.06 20.36 -6.29
C SER A 17 -20.97 20.65 -7.34
N ALA A 18 -20.21 21.71 -7.13
CA ALA A 18 -18.92 21.86 -7.77
C ALA A 18 -17.91 22.10 -6.66
N THR A 19 -17.08 21.08 -6.33
CA THR A 19 -15.63 21.20 -6.00
C THR A 19 -14.99 20.02 -5.24
N THR A 20 -15.66 18.92 -4.91
CA THR A 20 -14.95 17.80 -4.22
C THR A 20 -14.18 16.85 -5.14
N LYS A 21 -14.34 16.94 -6.46
CA LYS A 21 -13.59 16.13 -7.44
C LYS A 21 -12.36 16.83 -8.04
N GLY A 22 -12.28 18.16 -7.96
CA GLY A 22 -11.25 18.95 -8.65
C GLY A 22 -9.94 19.08 -7.88
N LEU A 23 -10.01 19.27 -6.55
CA LEU A 23 -8.83 19.40 -5.69
C LEU A 23 -7.99 18.12 -5.62
N GLY A 24 -8.67 16.98 -5.67
CA GLY A 24 -8.03 15.68 -5.78
C GLY A 24 -7.20 15.57 -7.05
N HIS A 25 -7.83 15.71 -8.22
CA HIS A 25 -7.14 15.67 -9.50
C HIS A 25 -5.98 16.67 -9.60
N SER A 26 -6.11 17.88 -9.06
CA SER A 26 -5.01 18.86 -9.10
C SER A 26 -3.82 18.50 -8.21
N LEU A 27 -4.06 17.97 -7.00
CA LEU A 27 -2.99 17.49 -6.12
C LEU A 27 -2.28 16.28 -6.75
N TRP A 28 -3.08 15.39 -7.33
CA TRP A 28 -2.62 14.26 -8.11
C TRP A 28 -1.77 14.66 -9.32
N ASP A 29 -2.23 15.57 -10.16
CA ASP A 29 -1.49 15.99 -11.36
C ASP A 29 -0.22 16.78 -11.01
N SER A 30 -0.17 17.45 -9.84
CA SER A 30 0.97 18.26 -9.40
C SER A 30 2.09 17.46 -8.71
N LEU A 31 1.76 16.33 -8.07
CA LEU A 31 2.73 15.50 -7.32
C LEU A 31 3.22 14.29 -8.12
N PHE A 32 2.53 13.96 -9.21
CA PHE A 32 2.86 12.83 -10.06
C PHE A 32 3.95 13.18 -11.09
N GLY A 33 5.18 12.70 -10.86
CA GLY A 33 6.26 12.74 -11.85
C GLY A 33 7.65 13.09 -11.31
N THR A 34 7.78 13.37 -10.01
CA THR A 34 9.07 13.65 -9.37
C THR A 34 9.60 12.43 -8.62
N PRO A 35 10.64 11.76 -9.13
CA PRO A 35 11.39 10.77 -8.35
C PRO A 35 11.80 11.34 -6.99
N GLY A 36 11.53 10.62 -5.91
CA GLY A 36 11.89 11.08 -4.56
C GLY A 36 10.91 12.08 -3.97
N VAL A 37 9.65 12.09 -4.41
CA VAL A 37 8.64 13.02 -3.90
C VAL A 37 8.45 12.85 -2.39
N GLN A 38 8.39 13.97 -1.69
CA GLN A 38 8.09 14.05 -0.27
C GLN A 38 7.10 15.20 -0.09
N LEU A 39 5.90 14.86 0.34
CA LEU A 39 4.82 15.80 0.55
C LEU A 39 5.09 16.66 1.78
N THR A 40 4.65 17.91 1.70
CA THR A 40 4.63 18.82 2.83
C THR A 40 3.58 18.41 3.86
N ASP A 41 3.71 18.88 5.10
CA ASP A 41 2.75 18.57 6.16
C ASP A 41 1.33 19.03 5.81
N ASP A 42 1.19 20.20 5.17
CA ASP A 42 -0.10 20.71 4.73
C ASP A 42 -0.75 19.79 3.69
N GLU A 43 0.03 19.26 2.74
CA GLU A 43 -0.47 18.30 1.73
C GLU A 43 -0.85 16.96 2.36
N LEU A 44 -0.08 16.49 3.34
CA LEU A 44 -0.36 15.25 4.08
C LEU A 44 -1.65 15.36 4.90
N GLN A 45 -1.81 16.45 5.65
CA GLN A 45 -3.00 16.69 6.50
C GLN A 45 -4.27 16.82 5.67
N ASN A 46 -4.19 17.51 4.53
CA ASN A 46 -5.33 17.73 3.65
C ASN A 46 -5.57 16.60 2.64
N MET A 47 -4.79 15.51 2.71
CA MET A 47 -4.88 14.37 1.80
C MET A 47 -6.27 13.73 1.82
N PRO A 48 -7.05 13.81 0.72
CA PRO A 48 -8.44 13.36 0.72
C PRO A 48 -8.60 11.85 0.44
N TYR A 49 -7.55 11.19 -0.02
CA TYR A 49 -7.56 9.78 -0.42
C TYR A 49 -6.57 8.95 0.39
N ALA A 50 -6.79 7.63 0.42
CA ALA A 50 -5.80 6.71 0.95
C ALA A 50 -4.57 6.69 0.05
N SER A 51 -3.40 6.79 0.66
CA SER A 51 -2.14 6.96 -0.04
C SER A 51 -0.97 6.40 0.75
N GLN A 52 0.11 6.10 0.03
CA GLN A 52 1.36 5.62 0.61
C GLN A 52 2.53 6.07 -0.25
N TYR A 53 3.71 6.15 0.36
CA TYR A 53 4.95 6.12 -0.38
C TYR A 53 5.30 4.68 -0.73
N MET A 54 5.92 4.49 -1.89
CA MET A 54 6.39 3.19 -2.35
C MET A 54 7.77 3.33 -3.01
N GLN A 55 8.67 2.41 -2.71
CA GLN A 55 9.95 2.28 -3.39
C GLN A 55 10.01 0.90 -4.02
N LEU A 56 10.21 0.84 -5.33
CA LEU A 56 10.25 -0.41 -6.10
C LEU A 56 11.70 -0.70 -6.50
N ASN A 57 12.22 -1.86 -6.09
CA ASN A 57 13.55 -2.36 -6.42
C ASN A 57 14.67 -1.34 -6.20
N ASP A 58 14.71 -0.74 -5.00
CA ASP A 58 15.65 0.31 -4.60
C ASP A 58 15.64 1.56 -5.51
N GLY A 59 14.59 1.71 -6.32
CA GLY A 59 14.37 2.87 -7.18
C GLY A 59 14.00 4.13 -6.39
N PRO A 60 13.55 5.19 -7.06
CA PRO A 60 13.09 6.38 -6.36
C PRO A 60 11.82 6.11 -5.56
N GLN A 61 11.61 6.91 -4.51
CA GLN A 61 10.34 6.95 -3.81
C GLN A 61 9.25 7.51 -4.73
N LEU A 62 8.12 6.81 -4.77
CA LEU A 62 6.91 7.11 -5.50
C LEU A 62 5.81 7.46 -4.51
N PHE A 63 4.97 8.42 -4.87
CA PHE A 63 3.68 8.61 -4.20
C PHE A 63 2.63 7.80 -4.97
N VAL A 64 1.91 6.93 -4.25
CA VAL A 64 0.86 6.09 -4.83
C VAL A 64 -0.42 6.20 -4.02
N VAL A 65 -1.54 6.03 -4.71
CA VAL A 65 -2.85 6.06 -4.07
C VAL A 65 -3.51 4.71 -4.08
N LEU A 66 -4.58 4.58 -3.32
CA LEU A 66 -5.55 3.53 -3.50
C LEU A 66 -6.51 3.84 -4.66
N ALA A 67 -6.51 3.01 -5.70
CA ALA A 67 -7.47 3.11 -6.80
C ALA A 67 -8.76 2.34 -6.51
N PHE A 68 -8.65 1.13 -5.95
CA PHE A 68 -9.78 0.26 -5.65
C PHE A 68 -9.52 -0.56 -4.38
N ASP A 69 -10.58 -0.85 -3.64
CA ASP A 69 -10.60 -1.84 -2.56
C ASP A 69 -11.71 -2.85 -2.88
N GLU A 70 -11.34 -4.08 -3.19
CA GLU A 70 -12.26 -5.13 -3.64
C GLU A 70 -11.92 -6.46 -2.95
N ASN A 71 -12.88 -7.07 -2.27
CA ASN A 71 -12.70 -8.36 -1.58
C ASN A 71 -11.53 -8.37 -0.57
N GLY A 72 -11.26 -7.24 0.09
CA GLY A 72 -10.14 -7.07 1.02
C GLY A 72 -8.78 -6.87 0.34
N GLN A 73 -8.76 -6.72 -0.99
CA GLN A 73 -7.57 -6.40 -1.75
C GLN A 73 -7.56 -4.93 -2.18
N GLN A 74 -6.51 -4.24 -1.78
CA GLN A 74 -6.24 -2.86 -2.09
C GLN A 74 -5.34 -2.77 -3.31
N LYS A 75 -5.81 -2.09 -4.36
CA LYS A 75 -5.09 -1.89 -5.62
C LYS A 75 -4.49 -0.50 -5.64
N TRP A 76 -3.18 -0.44 -5.49
CA TRP A 76 -2.41 0.79 -5.51
C TRP A 76 -1.88 1.04 -6.91
N VAL A 77 -2.04 2.25 -7.43
CA VAL A 77 -1.70 2.58 -8.82
C VAL A 77 -0.72 3.75 -8.86
N THR A 78 0.34 3.60 -9.64
CA THR A 78 1.32 4.64 -9.97
C THR A 78 0.93 5.38 -11.26
N GLN A 79 1.65 6.45 -11.60
CA GLN A 79 1.41 7.23 -12.81
C GLN A 79 1.54 6.41 -14.10
N ASP A 80 2.57 5.57 -14.18
CA ASP A 80 2.88 4.70 -15.31
C ASP A 80 1.97 3.46 -15.35
N GLN A 81 0.85 3.50 -14.63
CA GLN A 81 -0.16 2.45 -14.52
C GLN A 81 0.37 1.15 -13.91
N ALA A 82 1.52 1.21 -13.23
CA ALA A 82 1.98 0.10 -12.44
C ALA A 82 1.00 -0.12 -11.28
N THR A 83 0.55 -1.36 -11.13
CA THR A 83 -0.45 -1.73 -10.12
C THR A 83 0.17 -2.68 -9.11
N ILE A 84 0.06 -2.34 -7.83
CA ILE A 84 0.49 -3.18 -6.72
C ILE A 84 -0.75 -3.55 -5.93
N VAL A 85 -1.00 -4.83 -5.76
CA VAL A 85 -2.15 -5.33 -5.01
C VAL A 85 -1.68 -5.81 -3.65
N THR A 86 -2.30 -5.28 -2.60
CA THR A 86 -2.04 -5.70 -1.22
C THR A 86 -3.27 -6.26 -0.55
N GLN A 87 -3.09 -7.20 0.37
CA GLN A 87 -4.13 -7.70 1.27
C GLN A 87 -3.56 -7.69 2.69
N HIS A 88 -4.16 -6.93 3.62
CA HIS A 88 -3.57 -6.68 4.95
C HIS A 88 -2.09 -6.26 4.87
N SER A 89 -1.77 -5.33 3.96
CA SER A 89 -0.41 -4.84 3.64
C SER A 89 0.58 -5.88 3.07
N ARG A 90 0.22 -7.17 2.97
CA ARG A 90 0.97 -8.17 2.19
C ARG A 90 0.86 -7.85 0.71
N ILE A 91 1.97 -7.77 -0.02
CA ILE A 91 1.92 -7.69 -1.49
C ILE A 91 1.54 -9.08 -2.02
N VAL A 92 0.44 -9.16 -2.76
CA VAL A 92 -0.11 -10.44 -3.27
C VAL A 92 -0.02 -10.55 -4.78
N LYS A 93 0.10 -9.42 -5.48
CA LYS A 93 0.24 -9.36 -6.94
C LYS A 93 0.81 -8.02 -7.37
N THR A 94 1.54 -8.01 -8.48
CA THR A 94 1.94 -6.76 -9.15
C THR A 94 1.69 -6.83 -10.65
N LEU A 95 1.53 -5.67 -11.26
CA LEU A 95 1.56 -5.43 -12.70
C LEU A 95 2.45 -4.21 -12.94
N LEU A 96 3.75 -4.46 -13.14
CA LEU A 96 4.81 -3.50 -13.39
C LEU A 96 5.32 -3.69 -14.83
N GLY A 97 6.00 -2.68 -15.38
CA GLY A 97 6.67 -2.81 -16.69
C GLY A 97 7.84 -3.79 -16.75
N GLY A 98 8.31 -4.26 -15.59
CA GLY A 98 9.43 -5.19 -15.43
C GLY A 98 9.01 -6.54 -14.85
N ASP A 99 9.76 -6.99 -13.86
CA ASP A 99 9.48 -8.22 -13.14
C ASP A 99 8.32 -8.08 -12.14
N ASN A 100 7.58 -9.16 -11.91
CA ASN A 100 6.30 -9.12 -11.20
C ASN A 100 6.11 -10.27 -10.22
N LEU A 101 5.38 -10.00 -9.14
CA LEU A 101 4.73 -11.05 -8.35
C LEU A 101 3.41 -11.43 -9.05
N LEU A 102 3.32 -12.68 -9.49
CA LEU A 102 2.20 -13.18 -10.29
C LEU A 102 1.07 -13.69 -9.39
N GLU A 103 1.43 -14.44 -8.35
CA GLU A 103 0.49 -15.02 -7.40
C GLU A 103 1.13 -15.35 -6.04
N VAL A 104 0.29 -15.31 -5.01
CA VAL A 104 0.56 -15.83 -3.67
C VAL A 104 -0.71 -16.54 -3.20
N ASN A 105 -0.58 -17.81 -2.80
CA ASN A 105 -1.72 -18.58 -2.29
C ASN A 105 -1.78 -18.55 -0.75
N ASN A 106 -2.75 -19.28 -0.19
CA ASN A 106 -2.90 -19.48 1.25
C ASN A 106 -2.98 -18.19 2.08
N LEU A 107 -3.54 -17.12 1.50
CA LEU A 107 -3.63 -15.80 2.13
C LEU A 107 -4.53 -15.77 3.37
N ALA A 108 -5.47 -16.71 3.48
CA ALA A 108 -6.34 -16.83 4.65
C ALA A 108 -5.59 -17.26 5.93
N GLU A 109 -4.40 -17.84 5.77
CA GLU A 109 -3.54 -18.28 6.87
C GLU A 109 -2.35 -17.32 7.10
N ASP A 110 -2.27 -16.19 6.38
CA ASP A 110 -1.22 -15.20 6.63
C ASP A 110 -1.43 -14.54 8.01
N PRO A 111 -0.47 -14.64 8.94
CA PRO A 111 -0.59 -14.01 10.26
C PRO A 111 -0.84 -12.50 10.21
N LEU A 112 -0.48 -11.83 9.11
CA LEU A 112 -0.74 -10.40 8.91
C LEU A 112 -2.23 -10.01 8.85
N ILE A 113 -3.17 -10.97 8.80
CA ILE A 113 -4.60 -10.67 8.99
C ILE A 113 -4.86 -9.99 10.34
N LYS A 114 -4.07 -10.34 11.37
CA LYS A 114 -4.14 -9.74 12.72
C LYS A 114 -2.73 -9.52 13.28
N PRO A 115 -2.00 -8.49 12.81
CA PRO A 115 -0.58 -8.31 13.15
C PRO A 115 -0.30 -8.26 14.67
N ASN A 116 -1.18 -7.61 15.44
CA ASN A 116 -1.04 -7.52 16.90
C ASN A 116 -1.25 -8.83 17.66
N GLN A 117 -1.80 -9.86 17.02
CA GLN A 117 -2.01 -11.18 17.62
C GLN A 117 -0.89 -12.16 17.27
N ILE A 118 0.09 -11.73 16.49
CA ILE A 118 1.24 -12.55 16.11
C ILE A 118 2.13 -12.77 17.33
N VAL A 119 2.40 -14.04 17.61
CA VAL A 119 3.36 -14.49 18.62
C VAL A 119 4.64 -14.96 17.95
N ASP A 120 5.77 -14.85 18.66
CA ASP A 120 7.06 -15.34 18.16
C ASP A 120 6.98 -16.83 17.81
N GLY A 121 7.42 -17.16 16.59
CA GLY A 121 7.36 -18.51 16.04
C GLY A 121 6.07 -18.82 15.27
N ALA A 122 5.11 -17.88 15.19
CA ALA A 122 4.02 -17.97 14.22
C ALA A 122 4.59 -18.22 12.82
N SER A 123 3.92 -19.06 12.04
CA SER A 123 4.47 -19.55 10.78
C SER A 123 3.45 -19.50 9.67
N TRP A 124 3.93 -19.31 8.44
CA TRP A 124 3.09 -19.33 7.25
C TRP A 124 3.78 -20.06 6.11
N THR A 125 3.04 -20.95 5.44
CA THR A 125 3.51 -21.69 4.26
C THR A 125 2.61 -21.36 3.09
N ARG A 126 3.23 -21.04 1.95
CA ARG A 126 2.55 -20.64 0.73
C ARG A 126 3.41 -20.93 -0.48
N THR A 127 2.77 -21.04 -1.64
CA THR A 127 3.42 -20.99 -2.94
C THR A 127 3.41 -19.56 -3.44
N MET A 128 4.55 -19.12 -3.98
CA MET A 128 4.69 -17.85 -4.66
C MET A 128 5.11 -18.08 -6.10
N GLY A 129 4.50 -17.35 -7.03
CA GLY A 129 4.91 -17.27 -8.42
C GLY A 129 5.36 -15.85 -8.75
N TRP A 130 6.55 -15.71 -9.36
CA TRP A 130 7.08 -14.41 -9.75
C TRP A 130 7.83 -14.51 -11.08
N THR A 131 8.12 -13.37 -11.70
CA THR A 131 9.12 -13.30 -12.76
C THR A 131 10.42 -12.73 -12.21
N GLU A 132 11.54 -13.25 -12.67
CA GLU A 132 12.87 -12.75 -12.36
C GLU A 132 13.71 -12.81 -13.62
N HIS A 133 14.21 -11.64 -14.04
CA HIS A 133 14.82 -11.47 -15.35
C HIS A 133 13.89 -11.94 -16.49
N LYS A 134 12.59 -11.66 -16.35
CA LYS A 134 11.51 -12.05 -17.27
C LYS A 134 11.28 -13.56 -17.38
N GLN A 135 11.89 -14.37 -16.52
CA GLN A 135 11.65 -15.80 -16.44
C GLN A 135 10.70 -16.10 -15.30
N VAL A 136 9.69 -16.93 -15.55
CA VAL A 136 8.74 -17.34 -14.52
C VAL A 136 9.42 -18.32 -13.56
N ARG A 137 9.25 -18.06 -12.26
CA ARG A 137 9.72 -18.92 -11.16
C ARG A 137 8.57 -19.19 -10.21
N TYR A 138 8.67 -20.34 -9.55
CA TYR A 138 7.78 -20.74 -8.46
C TYR A 138 8.59 -21.35 -7.33
N ALA A 139 8.16 -21.11 -6.10
CA ALA A 139 8.70 -21.79 -4.94
C ALA A 139 7.64 -21.94 -3.86
N THR A 140 7.76 -23.01 -3.07
CA THR A 140 7.11 -23.10 -1.76
C THR A 140 7.99 -22.35 -0.76
N ALA A 141 7.44 -21.29 -0.19
CA ALA A 141 8.10 -20.49 0.82
C ALA A 141 7.51 -20.80 2.20
N ARG A 142 8.38 -20.98 3.19
CA ARG A 142 8.02 -21.15 4.60
C ARG A 142 8.55 -19.97 5.37
N SER A 143 7.71 -19.32 6.16
CA SER A 143 8.13 -18.19 6.99
C SER A 143 7.83 -18.40 8.46
N THR A 144 8.63 -17.72 9.28
CA THR A 144 8.48 -17.63 10.72
C THR A 144 8.58 -16.17 11.15
N PHE A 145 7.67 -15.72 11.99
CA PHE A 145 7.58 -14.35 12.44
C PHE A 145 8.17 -14.20 13.84
N ARG A 146 8.87 -13.08 14.08
CA ARG A 146 9.39 -12.69 15.39
C ARG A 146 9.35 -11.18 15.56
N TRP A 147 9.05 -10.72 16.76
CA TRP A 147 9.16 -9.30 17.08
C TRP A 147 10.63 -8.90 17.29
N ASP A 148 11.06 -7.87 16.57
CA ASP A 148 12.44 -7.33 16.53
C ASP A 148 12.49 -5.93 17.17
N GLY A 149 11.86 -5.78 18.33
CA GLY A 149 11.87 -4.53 19.11
C GLY A 149 10.86 -3.47 18.65
N SER A 150 11.16 -2.23 19.02
CA SER A 150 10.34 -1.03 18.76
C SER A 150 11.12 -0.01 17.94
N ASP A 151 10.40 0.79 17.16
CA ASP A 151 10.94 1.80 16.26
C ASP A 151 9.91 2.95 16.14
N SER A 152 10.21 3.95 15.32
CA SER A 152 9.24 4.98 14.93
C SER A 152 9.17 5.16 13.42
N VAL A 153 7.97 5.40 12.91
CA VAL A 153 7.74 5.74 11.48
C VAL A 153 7.32 7.19 11.41
N LYS A 154 8.11 7.97 10.65
CA LYS A 154 7.85 9.40 10.42
C LYS A 154 7.25 9.64 9.03
N VAL A 155 6.17 10.40 8.99
CA VAL A 155 5.52 10.87 7.76
C VAL A 155 5.22 12.35 7.92
N GLY A 156 5.96 13.21 7.22
CA GLY A 156 5.92 14.65 7.48
C GLY A 156 6.47 14.96 8.88
N SER A 157 5.76 15.78 9.65
CA SER A 157 6.03 16.02 11.07
C SER A 157 5.44 14.96 12.00
N ASP A 158 4.54 14.12 11.53
CA ASP A 158 3.93 13.08 12.35
C ASP A 158 4.91 11.92 12.57
N GLU A 159 5.03 11.49 13.83
CA GLU A 159 5.84 10.35 14.25
C GLU A 159 4.95 9.33 14.96
N THR A 160 4.90 8.10 14.45
CA THR A 160 4.12 7.00 15.01
C THR A 160 5.04 5.97 15.63
N GLN A 161 4.83 5.65 16.91
CA GLN A 161 5.54 4.55 17.58
C GLN A 161 5.04 3.21 17.05
N VAL A 162 5.97 2.29 16.81
CA VAL A 162 5.67 1.00 16.19
C VAL A 162 6.51 -0.11 16.80
N ARG A 163 6.05 -1.34 16.61
CA ARG A 163 6.83 -2.56 16.85
C ARG A 163 7.26 -3.14 15.51
N VAL A 164 8.49 -3.62 15.44
CA VAL A 164 9.04 -4.21 14.22
C VAL A 164 8.78 -5.71 14.24
N LEU A 165 8.10 -6.21 13.23
CA LEU A 165 7.87 -7.63 13.02
C LEU A 165 8.77 -8.10 11.87
N ASP A 166 9.72 -8.98 12.20
CA ASP A 166 10.60 -9.64 11.24
C ASP A 166 9.96 -10.97 10.79
N GLU A 167 9.81 -11.13 9.49
CA GLU A 167 9.38 -12.38 8.87
C GLU A 167 10.58 -12.98 8.13
N LYS A 168 11.21 -13.98 8.75
CA LYS A 168 12.21 -14.79 8.06
C LYS A 168 11.50 -15.73 7.09
N VAL A 169 11.86 -15.66 5.81
CA VAL A 169 11.32 -16.51 4.76
C VAL A 169 12.42 -17.42 4.20
N THR A 170 12.12 -18.69 4.00
CA THR A 170 13.02 -19.66 3.38
C THR A 170 12.31 -20.46 2.29
N THR A 171 13.01 -20.68 1.18
CA THR A 171 12.71 -21.67 0.14
C THR A 171 13.86 -22.66 0.06
N ASP A 172 13.78 -23.64 -0.84
CA ASP A 172 14.88 -24.59 -1.06
C ASP A 172 16.15 -23.93 -1.62
N GLN A 173 16.05 -22.70 -2.16
CA GLN A 173 17.15 -22.01 -2.84
C GLN A 173 17.61 -20.72 -2.16
N ALA A 174 16.77 -20.09 -1.33
CA ALA A 174 17.08 -18.79 -0.77
C ALA A 174 16.47 -18.59 0.62
N THR A 175 17.02 -17.62 1.35
CA THR A 175 16.45 -17.10 2.59
C THR A 175 16.54 -15.59 2.58
N TRP A 176 15.46 -14.93 2.98
CA TRP A 176 15.38 -13.47 3.08
C TRP A 176 14.48 -13.08 4.24
N HIS A 177 14.43 -11.78 4.54
CA HIS A 177 13.63 -11.23 5.62
C HIS A 177 12.70 -10.15 5.08
N ASN A 178 11.40 -10.28 5.34
CA ASN A 178 10.48 -9.16 5.22
C ASN A 178 10.37 -8.47 6.58
N ARG A 179 10.04 -7.17 6.59
CA ARG A 179 9.83 -6.40 7.82
C ARG A 179 8.53 -5.62 7.76
N PHE A 180 7.80 -5.60 8.87
CA PHE A 180 6.55 -4.87 9.02
C PHE A 180 6.60 -4.02 10.29
N TRP A 181 6.29 -2.75 10.17
CA TRP A 181 6.24 -1.82 11.30
C TRP A 181 4.77 -1.63 11.68
N VAL A 182 4.40 -2.20 12.82
CA VAL A 182 3.01 -2.33 13.28
C VAL A 182 2.76 -1.33 14.41
N ASP A 183 1.73 -0.49 14.28
CA ASP A 183 1.32 0.42 15.36
C ASP A 183 0.46 -0.27 16.44
N GLU A 184 0.06 0.48 17.47
CA GLU A 184 -0.71 -0.04 18.60
C GLU A 184 -2.09 -0.57 18.17
N GLU A 185 -2.69 0.00 17.12
CA GLU A 185 -3.96 -0.43 16.55
C GLU A 185 -3.83 -1.66 15.64
N GLY A 186 -2.61 -2.03 15.26
CA GLY A 186 -2.32 -3.20 14.42
C GLY A 186 -2.28 -2.86 12.93
N GLN A 187 -2.24 -1.57 12.60
CA GLN A 187 -2.04 -1.08 11.25
C GLN A 187 -0.55 -1.14 10.92
N ILE A 188 -0.23 -1.69 9.74
CA ILE A 188 1.13 -1.69 9.23
C ILE A 188 1.42 -0.32 8.63
N ARG A 189 2.29 0.44 9.30
CA ARG A 189 2.70 1.82 8.93
C ARG A 189 3.83 1.84 7.91
N GLN A 190 4.67 0.82 7.93
CA GLN A 190 5.71 0.62 6.93
C GLN A 190 5.86 -0.88 6.65
N SER A 191 6.26 -1.24 5.44
CA SER A 191 6.69 -2.61 5.12
C SER A 191 7.91 -2.61 4.21
N LEU A 192 8.73 -3.65 4.32
CA LEU A 192 9.77 -4.02 3.37
C LEU A 192 9.56 -5.49 3.02
N GLN A 193 9.24 -5.74 1.76
CA GLN A 193 8.87 -7.07 1.25
C GLN A 193 9.62 -7.35 -0.05
N TYR A 194 9.62 -8.60 -0.50
CA TYR A 194 10.27 -8.99 -1.76
C TYR A 194 9.24 -9.67 -2.68
N LEU A 195 9.25 -9.32 -3.97
CA LEU A 195 8.35 -9.93 -4.96
C LEU A 195 8.76 -11.38 -5.30
N GLY A 196 10.04 -11.72 -5.10
CA GLY A 196 10.57 -13.06 -5.29
C GLY A 196 11.44 -13.52 -4.12
N ALA A 197 12.23 -14.55 -4.36
CA ALA A 197 13.07 -15.18 -3.33
C ALA A 197 14.30 -14.32 -2.95
N GLY A 198 14.07 -13.29 -2.12
CA GLY A 198 15.07 -12.24 -1.83
C GLY A 198 15.33 -11.29 -3.01
N PHE A 199 14.45 -11.33 -4.01
CA PHE A 199 14.54 -10.56 -5.25
C PHE A 199 13.47 -9.46 -5.28
N PHE A 200 13.85 -8.30 -5.81
CA PHE A 200 12.98 -7.14 -6.02
C PHE A 200 12.35 -6.63 -4.70
N PRO A 201 13.10 -5.87 -3.88
CA PRO A 201 12.55 -5.28 -2.67
C PRO A 201 11.48 -4.25 -3.00
N VAL A 202 10.42 -4.22 -2.19
CA VAL A 202 9.37 -3.21 -2.22
C VAL A 202 9.23 -2.66 -0.81
N LYS A 203 9.52 -1.37 -0.67
CA LYS A 203 9.27 -0.63 0.57
C LYS A 203 7.98 0.16 0.43
N THR A 204 7.11 0.12 1.44
CA THR A 204 5.92 0.98 1.50
C THR A 204 5.87 1.72 2.82
N THR A 205 5.42 2.97 2.80
CA THR A 205 5.16 3.77 4.01
C THR A 205 3.77 4.38 3.90
N LEU A 206 2.87 3.97 4.79
CA LEU A 206 1.48 4.39 4.77
C LEU A 206 1.37 5.87 5.16
N ILE A 207 0.79 6.68 4.27
CA ILE A 207 0.51 8.09 4.54
C ILE A 207 -0.89 8.22 5.14
N LYS A 208 -1.89 7.64 4.48
CA LYS A 208 -3.28 7.64 4.93
C LYS A 208 -3.91 6.29 4.66
N ALA A 209 -4.43 5.67 5.72
CA ALA A 209 -5.15 4.40 5.61
C ALA A 209 -6.44 4.53 4.78
N ALA A 210 -6.85 3.44 4.14
CA ALA A 210 -8.19 3.31 3.60
C ALA A 210 -9.22 3.40 4.73
N LYS A 211 -10.33 4.11 4.48
CA LYS A 211 -11.46 4.07 5.41
C LYS A 211 -12.14 2.71 5.27
N SER A 212 -12.30 2.00 6.38
CA SER A 212 -13.11 0.77 6.47
C SER A 212 -14.60 1.08 6.39
#